data_AF-A0A2G6CLW7-F1
#
_entry.id   AF-A0A2G6CLW7-F1
#
_cell.length_a   1.000
_cell.length_b   1.000
_cell.length_c   1.000
_cell.angle_alpha   90.00
_cell.angle_beta   90.00
_cell.angle_gamma   90.00
#
_symmetry.space_group_name_H-M   'P 1'
#
loop_
_entity.id
_entity.type
_entity.pdbx_description
1 polymer ?
#
loop_
_entity_poly.entity_id
_entity_poly.type
_entity_poly.pdbx_seq_one_letter_code
_entity_poly.pdbx_strand_id
1 'polypeptide(L)'
;MHIPLILIGVVILLFLVVRAFGPSVDRALETALREKNLDELGRALEAVSPAKQANAYNRAIRRLWDAYEREMAAALVRKLAEARPQERIAQYWLDQVQQVEPELSQKMFESGFLEQHFRPDVAQSCGSFG
;
A
#
# COMPACT_ATOMS: atom_id res chain seq x y z
N MET A 1 30.54 8.33 34.36
CA MET A 1 29.43 7.52 33.78
C MET A 1 28.83 8.29 32.60
N HIS A 2 29.34 8.11 31.38
CA HIS A 2 28.83 8.80 30.16
C HIS A 2 28.30 7.84 29.08
N ILE A 3 28.21 6.55 29.40
CA ILE A 3 27.78 5.47 28.52
C ILE A 3 26.33 5.64 27.98
N PRO A 4 25.32 6.18 28.71
CA PRO A 4 23.95 6.20 28.18
C PRO A 4 23.74 7.20 27.04
N LEU A 5 24.48 8.31 27.00
CA LEU A 5 24.33 9.35 25.98
C LEU A 5 24.90 8.92 24.61
N ILE A 6 26.01 8.18 24.62
CA ILE A 6 26.63 7.64 23.39
C ILE A 6 25.73 6.56 22.80
N LEU A 7 25.16 5.68 23.63
CA LEU A 7 24.23 4.64 23.20
C LEU A 7 22.95 5.21 22.57
N ILE A 8 22.37 6.25 23.17
CA ILE A 8 21.21 6.96 22.60
C ILE A 8 21.57 7.60 21.26
N GLY A 9 22.74 8.25 21.16
CA GLY A 9 23.24 8.84 19.92
C GLY A 9 23.41 7.82 18.80
N VAL A 10 23.96 6.64 19.11
CA VAL A 10 24.14 5.55 18.15
C VAL A 10 22.80 4.99 17.69
N VAL A 11 21.82 4.80 18.59
CA VAL A 11 20.48 4.29 18.22
C VAL A 11 19.74 5.28 17.33
N ILE A 12 19.79 6.58 17.64
CA ILE A 12 19.17 7.62 16.82
C ILE A 12 19.85 7.69 15.45
N LEU A 13 21.19 7.62 15.40
CA LEU A 13 21.93 7.63 14.15
C LEU A 13 21.60 6.40 13.29
N LEU A 14 21.55 5.20 13.89
CA LEU A 14 21.17 3.97 13.20
C LEU A 14 19.74 4.05 12.66
N PHE A 15 18.81 4.59 13.46
CA PHE A 15 17.43 4.83 13.03
C PHE A 15 17.35 5.78 11.84
N LEU A 16 18.12 6.87 11.85
CA LEU A 16 18.18 7.83 10.75
C LEU A 16 18.81 7.24 9.49
N VAL A 17 19.89 6.45 9.63
CA VAL A 17 20.55 5.76 8.51
C VAL A 17 19.62 4.72 7.89
N VAL A 18 18.99 3.86 8.69
CA VAL A 18 18.00 2.88 8.20
C VAL A 18 16.83 3.58 7.49
N ARG A 19 16.41 4.75 7.97
CA ARG A 19 15.35 5.54 7.33
C ARG A 19 15.79 6.24 6.05
N ALA A 20 17.06 6.68 5.97
CA ALA A 20 17.63 7.33 4.79
C ALA A 20 17.96 6.34 3.67
N PHE A 21 18.34 5.11 4.01
CA PHE A 21 18.74 4.05 3.07
C PHE A 21 17.72 2.90 2.96
N GLY A 22 16.49 3.10 3.45
CA GLY A 22 15.42 2.12 3.32
C GLY A 22 15.11 1.79 1.85
N PRO A 23 14.54 0.61 1.56
CA PRO A 23 14.23 0.20 0.20
C PRO A 23 13.31 1.23 -0.45
N SER A 24 13.74 1.79 -1.58
CA SER A 24 12.91 2.71 -2.34
C SER A 24 11.72 1.95 -2.91
N VAL A 25 10.51 2.50 -2.73
CA VAL A 25 9.27 1.91 -3.25
C VAL A 25 9.38 1.59 -4.75
N ASP A 26 10.07 2.42 -5.53
CA ASP A 26 10.25 2.19 -6.97
C ASP A 26 11.07 0.92 -7.27
N ARG A 27 12.24 0.74 -6.63
CA ARG A 27 13.01 -0.51 -6.78
C ARG A 27 12.25 -1.72 -6.28
N ALA A 28 11.61 -1.62 -5.13
CA ALA A 28 10.84 -2.73 -4.57
C ALA A 28 9.66 -3.12 -5.49
N LEU A 29 9.07 -2.14 -6.19
CA LEU A 29 8.05 -2.37 -7.20
C LEU A 29 8.61 -3.05 -8.45
N GLU A 30 9.78 -2.65 -8.93
CA GLU A 30 10.46 -3.32 -10.05
C GLU A 30 10.82 -4.77 -9.71
N THR A 31 11.33 -5.03 -8.50
CA THR A 31 11.57 -6.38 -7.99
C THR A 31 10.26 -7.16 -7.95
N ALA A 32 9.19 -6.57 -7.41
CA ALA A 32 7.90 -7.23 -7.34
C ALA A 32 7.37 -7.64 -8.71
N LEU A 33 7.46 -6.75 -9.71
CA LEU A 33 7.04 -7.04 -11.08
C LEU A 33 7.83 -8.20 -11.71
N ARG A 34 9.14 -8.26 -11.42
CA ARG A 34 10.05 -9.29 -11.94
C ARG A 34 9.84 -10.64 -11.27
N GLU A 35 9.72 -10.65 -9.95
CA GLU A 35 9.70 -11.85 -9.12
C GLU A 35 8.29 -12.33 -8.77
N LYS A 36 7.26 -11.56 -9.15
CA LYS A 36 5.86 -11.79 -8.79
C LYS A 36 5.63 -11.89 -7.27
N ASN A 37 6.41 -11.15 -6.50
CA ASN A 37 6.36 -11.15 -5.04
C ASN A 37 6.21 -9.72 -4.47
N LEU A 38 5.23 -9.52 -3.57
CA LEU A 38 4.95 -8.22 -2.94
C LEU A 38 5.67 -7.97 -1.61
N ASP A 39 6.46 -8.91 -1.09
CA ASP A 39 7.03 -8.84 0.26
C ASP A 39 7.99 -7.66 0.46
N GLU A 40 8.87 -7.40 -0.50
CA GLU A 40 9.77 -6.25 -0.45
C GLU A 40 9.00 -4.94 -0.63
N LEU A 41 8.04 -4.92 -1.55
CA LEU A 41 7.20 -3.75 -1.81
C LEU A 41 6.36 -3.37 -0.60
N GLY A 42 5.77 -4.34 0.09
CA GLY A 42 5.02 -4.14 1.33
C GLY A 42 5.87 -3.48 2.41
N ARG A 43 7.07 -4.01 2.67
CA ARG A 43 8.01 -3.44 3.64
C ARG A 43 8.44 -2.02 3.26
N ALA A 44 8.71 -1.78 1.97
CA ALA A 44 9.05 -0.44 1.47
C ALA A 44 7.89 0.56 1.68
N LEU A 45 6.64 0.12 1.46
CA LEU A 45 5.45 0.95 1.67
C LEU A 45 5.21 1.25 3.15
N GLU A 46 5.42 0.28 4.04
CA GLU A 46 5.31 0.48 5.49
C GLU A 46 6.38 1.45 6.03
N ALA A 47 7.58 1.46 5.45
CA ALA A 47 8.66 2.37 5.83
C ALA A 47 8.40 3.84 5.42
N VAL A 48 7.50 4.08 4.46
CA VAL A 48 7.08 5.44 4.07
C VAL A 48 6.42 6.14 5.25
N SER A 49 6.64 7.45 5.42
CA SER A 49 5.96 8.24 6.46
C SER A 49 4.44 8.09 6.38
N PRO A 50 3.70 8.00 7.51
CA PRO A 50 2.25 7.80 7.50
C PRO A 50 1.47 8.77 6.60
N ALA A 51 1.87 10.04 6.54
CA ALA A 51 1.23 11.05 5.68
C ALA A 51 1.36 10.80 4.16
N LYS A 52 2.33 9.97 3.73
CA LYS A 52 2.63 9.69 2.31
C LYS A 52 2.28 8.26 1.89
N GLN A 53 1.99 7.37 2.83
CA GLN A 53 1.76 5.95 2.54
C GLN A 53 0.59 5.73 1.58
N ALA A 54 -0.57 6.35 1.80
CA ALA A 54 -1.73 6.20 0.90
C ALA A 54 -1.40 6.57 -0.55
N ASN A 55 -0.64 7.65 -0.75
CA ASN A 55 -0.15 8.05 -2.07
C ASN A 55 0.90 7.08 -2.64
N ALA A 56 1.76 6.49 -1.81
CA ALA A 56 2.73 5.49 -2.23
C ALA A 56 2.03 4.19 -2.68
N TYR A 57 1.05 3.72 -1.91
CA TYR A 57 0.18 2.61 -2.29
C TYR A 57 -0.53 2.89 -3.60
N ASN A 58 -1.15 4.07 -3.76
CA ASN A 58 -1.83 4.45 -4.98
C ASN A 58 -0.94 4.35 -6.22
N ARG A 59 0.29 4.90 -6.15
CA ARG A 59 1.24 4.83 -7.27
C ARG A 59 1.65 3.39 -7.58
N ALA A 60 1.89 2.57 -6.56
CA ALA A 60 2.26 1.18 -6.72
C ALA A 60 1.12 0.34 -7.34
N ILE A 61 -0.10 0.46 -6.80
CA ILE A 61 -1.30 -0.21 -7.32
C ILE A 61 -1.53 0.20 -8.78
N ARG A 62 -1.46 1.49 -9.09
CA ARG A 62 -1.64 1.99 -10.47
C ARG A 62 -0.62 1.41 -11.44
N ARG A 63 0.67 1.34 -11.05
CA ARG A 63 1.69 0.73 -11.90
C ARG A 63 1.49 -0.77 -12.11
N LEU A 64 1.10 -1.51 -11.07
CA LEU A 64 0.74 -2.93 -11.21
C LEU A 64 -0.47 -3.10 -12.14
N TRP A 65 -1.48 -2.23 -11.98
CA TRP A 65 -2.67 -2.19 -12.81
C TRP A 65 -2.36 -1.89 -14.27
N ASP A 66 -1.53 -0.87 -14.55
CA ASP A 66 -1.14 -0.48 -15.89
C ASP A 66 -0.22 -1.53 -16.55
N ALA A 67 0.51 -2.31 -15.75
CA ALA A 67 1.31 -3.45 -16.20
C ALA A 67 0.50 -4.75 -16.37
N TYR A 68 -0.83 -4.71 -16.21
CA TYR A 68 -1.73 -5.87 -16.26
C TYR A 68 -1.49 -6.95 -15.19
N GLU A 69 -0.77 -6.60 -14.12
CA GLU A 69 -0.54 -7.48 -12.96
C GLU A 69 -1.73 -7.41 -12.00
N ARG A 70 -2.91 -7.82 -12.47
CA ARG A 70 -4.20 -7.67 -11.78
C ARG A 70 -4.23 -8.32 -10.40
N GLU A 71 -3.74 -9.56 -10.28
CA GLU A 71 -3.73 -10.28 -9.00
C GLU A 71 -2.85 -9.58 -7.96
N MET A 72 -1.67 -9.10 -8.38
CA MET A 72 -0.77 -8.36 -7.50
C MET A 72 -1.35 -7.00 -7.10
N ALA A 73 -1.99 -6.31 -8.04
CA ALA A 73 -2.69 -5.06 -7.75
C ALA A 73 -3.80 -5.30 -6.72
N ALA A 74 -4.66 -6.30 -6.91
CA ALA A 74 -5.73 -6.66 -5.99
C ALA A 74 -5.21 -7.06 -4.59
N ALA A 75 -4.11 -7.83 -4.53
CA ALA A 75 -3.46 -8.17 -3.26
C ALA A 75 -2.96 -6.91 -2.51
N LEU A 76 -2.42 -5.94 -3.24
CA LEU A 76 -1.96 -4.68 -2.66
C LEU A 76 -3.13 -3.77 -2.24
N VAL A 77 -4.24 -3.80 -2.97
CA VAL A 77 -5.50 -3.14 -2.60
C VAL A 77 -6.04 -3.72 -1.30
N ARG A 78 -6.05 -5.04 -1.13
CA ARG A 78 -6.45 -5.71 0.13
C ARG A 78 -5.64 -5.17 1.30
N LYS A 79 -4.30 -5.16 1.19
CA LYS A 79 -3.40 -4.62 2.22
C LYS A 79 -3.67 -3.14 2.53
N LEU A 80 -3.91 -2.32 1.52
CA LEU A 80 -4.25 -0.91 1.70
C LEU A 80 -5.58 -0.75 2.47
N ALA A 81 -6.60 -1.53 2.11
CA ALA A 81 -7.90 -1.48 2.76
C ALA A 81 -7.87 -2.00 4.21
N GLU A 82 -7.06 -3.02 4.50
CA GLU A 82 -6.83 -3.52 5.87
C GLU A 82 -6.11 -2.48 6.72
N ALA A 83 -5.02 -1.90 6.19
CA ALA A 83 -4.22 -0.93 6.93
C ALA A 83 -4.93 0.42 7.09
N ARG A 84 -5.76 0.80 6.11
CA ARG A 84 -6.33 2.15 6.00
C ARG A 84 -7.73 2.16 5.39
N PRO A 85 -8.71 1.53 6.05
CA PRO A 85 -10.07 1.40 5.51
C PRO A 85 -10.76 2.75 5.30
N GLN A 86 -10.38 3.80 6.04
CA GLN A 86 -11.00 5.12 5.92
C GLN A 86 -10.42 5.99 4.80
N GLU A 87 -9.32 5.56 4.17
CA GLU A 87 -8.72 6.33 3.08
C GLU A 87 -9.57 6.20 1.82
N ARG A 88 -9.97 7.32 1.23
CA ARG A 88 -10.73 7.35 -0.02
C ARG A 88 -10.09 6.53 -1.14
N ILE A 89 -8.76 6.52 -1.19
CA ILE A 89 -8.04 5.77 -2.22
C ILE A 89 -8.14 4.25 -2.04
N ALA A 90 -8.30 3.76 -0.81
CA ALA A 90 -8.58 2.36 -0.56
C ALA A 90 -9.96 1.99 -1.14
N GLN A 91 -10.96 2.84 -0.88
CA GLN A 91 -12.34 2.65 -1.33
C GLN A 91 -12.47 2.71 -2.85
N TYR A 92 -11.80 3.69 -3.48
CA TYR A 92 -11.69 3.77 -4.93
C TYR A 92 -11.15 2.47 -5.53
N TRP A 93 -10.05 1.92 -5.01
CA TRP A 93 -9.47 0.72 -5.58
C TRP A 93 -10.28 -0.54 -5.31
N LEU A 94 -10.93 -0.67 -4.15
CA LEU A 94 -11.88 -1.75 -3.89
C LEU A 94 -13.05 -1.73 -4.87
N ASP A 95 -13.60 -0.56 -5.14
CA ASP A 95 -14.67 -0.36 -6.11
C ASP A 95 -14.21 -0.67 -7.54
N GLN A 96 -13.03 -0.19 -7.93
CA GLN A 96 -12.45 -0.46 -9.25
C GLN A 96 -12.21 -1.96 -9.51
N VAL A 97 -11.65 -2.69 -8.53
CA VAL A 97 -11.45 -4.14 -8.67
C VAL A 97 -12.79 -4.86 -8.79
N GLN A 98 -13.81 -4.46 -8.02
CA GLN A 98 -15.15 -5.04 -8.11
C GLN A 98 -15.81 -4.81 -9.48
N GLN A 99 -15.69 -3.60 -10.03
CA GLN A 99 -16.34 -3.23 -11.29
C GLN A 99 -15.62 -3.79 -12.52
N VAL A 100 -14.28 -3.75 -12.52
CA VAL A 100 -13.48 -4.10 -13.71
C VAL A 100 -13.10 -5.58 -13.72
N GLU A 101 -12.86 -6.19 -12.55
CA GLU A 101 -12.35 -7.55 -12.41
C GLU A 101 -13.21 -8.35 -11.39
N PRO A 102 -14.52 -8.56 -11.64
CA PRO A 102 -15.46 -9.11 -10.65
C PRO A 102 -15.09 -10.53 -10.18
N GLU A 103 -14.56 -11.37 -11.08
CA GLU A 103 -14.09 -12.71 -10.72
C GLU A 103 -12.89 -12.66 -9.78
N LEU A 104 -11.93 -11.77 -10.06
CA LEU A 104 -10.77 -11.56 -9.19
C LEU A 104 -11.20 -10.98 -7.84
N SER A 105 -12.14 -10.04 -7.84
CA SER A 105 -12.71 -9.49 -6.63
C SER A 105 -13.29 -10.59 -5.73
N GLN A 106 -14.10 -11.50 -6.29
CA GLN A 106 -14.67 -12.62 -5.53
C GLN A 106 -13.60 -13.58 -4.98
N LYS A 107 -12.54 -13.82 -5.76
CA LYS A 107 -11.40 -14.67 -5.36
C LYS A 107 -10.57 -14.03 -4.25
N MET A 108 -10.28 -12.73 -4.34
CA MET A 108 -9.30 -12.05 -3.50
C MET A 108 -9.92 -11.39 -2.27
N PHE A 109 -11.19 -10.98 -2.35
CA PHE A 109 -11.94 -10.36 -1.28
C PHE A 109 -13.06 -11.30 -0.87
N GLU A 110 -12.75 -12.18 0.09
CA GLU A 110 -13.70 -13.12 0.68
C GLU A 110 -15.01 -12.40 1.07
N SER A 111 -16.12 -13.14 1.13
CA SER A 111 -17.47 -12.58 1.29
C SER A 111 -17.63 -11.60 2.47
N GLY A 112 -16.90 -11.79 3.57
CA GLY A 112 -16.91 -10.85 4.71
C GLY A 112 -15.92 -9.69 4.61
N PHE A 113 -14.95 -9.74 3.70
CA PHE A 113 -13.92 -8.71 3.57
C PHE A 113 -14.50 -7.38 3.13
N LEU A 114 -15.30 -7.39 2.05
CA LEU A 114 -15.92 -6.19 1.50
C LEU A 114 -16.95 -5.61 2.48
N GLU A 115 -17.72 -6.44 3.19
CA GLU A 115 -18.65 -5.94 4.22
C GLU A 115 -17.90 -5.16 5.33
N GLN A 116 -16.73 -5.64 5.72
CA GLN A 116 -15.92 -5.01 6.77
C GLN A 116 -15.18 -3.77 6.29
N HIS A 117 -14.64 -3.78 5.08
CA HIS A 117 -13.67 -2.77 4.62
C HIS A 117 -14.21 -1.85 3.52
N PHE A 118 -15.24 -2.25 2.78
CA PHE A 118 -15.83 -1.41 1.74
C PHE A 118 -16.87 -0.46 2.35
N ARG A 119 -16.75 0.82 2.00
CA ARG A 119 -17.58 1.94 2.45
C ARG A 119 -17.99 2.73 1.21
N PRO A 120 -19.09 2.33 0.53
CA PRO A 120 -19.46 2.88 -0.78
C PRO A 120 -19.77 4.38 -0.73
N ASP A 121 -20.22 4.90 0.41
CA ASP A 121 -20.40 6.33 0.69
C ASP A 121 -19.10 7.14 0.56
N VAL A 122 -17.97 6.56 0.98
CA VAL A 122 -16.64 7.15 0.85
C VAL A 122 -16.13 7.06 -0.60
N ALA A 123 -16.46 5.99 -1.32
CA ALA A 123 -16.11 5.82 -2.74
C ALA A 123 -16.87 6.82 -3.66
N GLN A 124 -18.16 7.03 -3.38
CA GLN A 124 -19.05 7.89 -4.18
C GLN A 124 -18.82 9.39 -4.00
N SER A 125 -18.00 9.79 -3.03
CA SER A 125 -17.61 11.19 -2.81
C SER A 125 -16.76 11.79 -3.96
N CYS A 126 -16.44 11.01 -5.00
CA CYS A 126 -15.95 11.48 -6.28
C CYS A 126 -17.09 12.07 -7.15
N GLY A 127 -17.80 13.07 -6.62
CA GLY A 127 -18.65 13.96 -7.40
C GLY A 127 -17.85 15.15 -7.88
N SER A 128 -17.50 15.18 -9.16
CA SER A 128 -17.09 16.38 -9.92
C SER A 128 -15.84 17.13 -9.45
N PHE A 129 -14.66 16.67 -9.83
CA PHE A 129 -13.58 17.59 -10.20
C PHE A 129 -13.40 17.48 -11.71
N GLY A 130 -14.13 18.33 -12.44
CA GLY A 130 -13.74 18.78 -13.76
C GLY A 130 -12.70 19.89 -13.66
#